data_AF-A0A8J3X427-F1
#
_entry.id   AF-A0A8J3X427-F1
#
_cell.length_a   1.000
_cell.length_b   1.000
_cell.length_c   1.000
_cell.angle_alpha   90.00
_cell.angle_beta   90.00
_cell.angle_gamma   90.00
#
_symmetry.space_group_name_H-M   'P 1'
#
loop_
_entity.id
_entity.type
_entity.pdbx_description
1 polymer ?
#
loop_
_entity_poly.entity_id
_entity_poly.type
_entity_poly.pdbx_seq_one_letter_code
_entity_poly.pdbx_strand_id
1 'polypeptide(L)'
;MPVTMTDSRPGTGTGRRLRDRMPVEVGALGVLALALAVLMTWPALAHPSRTIPGDFGDPLFFAWEISWYGHALLSQIGHPFDANAYWPLPHTGVFSDTLLGLAPFGIGVSDMGDALVRYNVAYVLASAFNFAGAYLLARQLGSGRIGALVAGAAFAFCPWRLSHAIHLNILVSGAIPLSIALLLRGNGIGRRGVPRERAAGTAFQNAVERSVDGLEVERRDMGDSVLFILR
;
A
#
# COMPACT_ATOMS: atom_id res chain seq x y z
N MET A 1 -4.03 -21.19 -60.37
CA MET A 1 -3.06 -20.78 -59.34
C MET A 1 -3.82 -20.52 -58.04
N PRO A 2 -3.64 -21.29 -56.97
CA PRO A 2 -4.25 -20.99 -55.68
C PRO A 2 -3.34 -20.07 -54.87
N VAL A 3 -3.94 -19.03 -54.29
CA VAL A 3 -3.28 -18.09 -53.37
C VAL A 3 -3.10 -18.78 -52.03
N THR A 4 -1.86 -18.99 -51.61
CA THR A 4 -1.51 -19.47 -50.27
C THR A 4 -1.80 -18.37 -49.25
N MET A 5 -2.83 -18.61 -48.43
CA MET A 5 -3.17 -17.79 -47.26
C MET A 5 -2.19 -18.15 -46.13
N THR A 6 -1.24 -17.27 -45.84
CA THR A 6 -0.32 -17.42 -44.71
C THR A 6 -1.06 -17.21 -43.40
N ASP A 7 -1.26 -18.29 -42.64
CA ASP A 7 -1.73 -18.30 -41.25
C ASP A 7 -0.66 -17.68 -40.34
N SER A 8 -0.82 -16.38 -40.02
CA SER A 8 -0.03 -15.71 -38.99
C SER A 8 -0.64 -15.97 -37.61
N ARG A 9 -0.14 -16.99 -36.93
CA ARG A 9 -0.49 -17.29 -35.52
C ARG A 9 -0.08 -16.14 -34.59
N PRO A 10 -0.95 -15.70 -33.64
CA PRO A 10 -0.60 -14.64 -32.69
C PRO A 10 0.40 -15.14 -31.64
N GLY A 11 1.40 -14.30 -31.33
CA GLY A 11 2.50 -14.59 -30.41
C GLY A 11 2.07 -14.77 -28.96
N THR A 12 1.95 -16.02 -28.52
CA THR A 12 1.59 -16.43 -27.15
C THR A 12 2.75 -16.39 -26.13
N GLY A 13 3.96 -15.99 -26.55
CA GLY A 13 5.18 -16.08 -25.72
C GLY A 13 5.41 -14.94 -24.72
N THR A 14 4.93 -13.73 -24.99
CA THR A 14 5.30 -12.53 -24.22
C THR A 14 4.48 -12.37 -22.94
N GLY A 15 3.19 -12.72 -22.98
CA GLY A 15 2.28 -12.60 -21.84
C GLY A 15 2.60 -13.55 -20.68
N ARG A 16 3.10 -14.76 -20.98
CA ARG A 16 3.47 -15.78 -19.99
C ARG A 16 4.72 -15.38 -19.19
N ARG A 17 5.77 -14.91 -19.87
CA ARG A 17 7.04 -14.46 -19.25
C ARG A 17 6.88 -13.26 -18.30
N LEU A 18 5.86 -12.43 -18.50
CA LEU A 18 5.58 -11.27 -17.65
C LEU A 18 4.79 -11.62 -16.38
N ARG A 19 3.90 -12.63 -16.45
CA ARG A 19 3.19 -13.16 -15.28
C ARG A 19 4.14 -13.86 -14.31
N ASP A 20 5.12 -14.60 -14.83
CA ASP A 20 6.08 -15.34 -14.00
C ASP A 20 7.10 -14.44 -13.27
N ARG A 21 7.30 -13.19 -13.74
CA ARG A 21 8.23 -12.22 -13.13
C ARG A 21 7.61 -11.30 -12.08
N MET A 22 6.28 -11.14 -12.07
CA MET A 22 5.59 -10.33 -11.05
C MET A 22 5.78 -10.84 -9.61
N PRO A 23 5.64 -12.14 -9.29
CA PRO A 23 5.82 -12.60 -7.92
C PRO A 23 7.26 -12.39 -7.41
N VAL A 24 8.25 -12.55 -8.29
CA VAL A 24 9.66 -12.29 -7.95
C VAL A 24 9.92 -10.80 -7.70
N GLU A 25 9.36 -9.91 -8.53
CA GLU A 25 9.54 -8.45 -8.37
C GLU A 25 8.83 -7.93 -7.11
N VAL A 26 7.63 -8.44 -6.80
CA VAL A 26 6.91 -8.09 -5.56
C VAL A 26 7.61 -8.67 -4.33
N GLY A 27 8.12 -9.91 -4.40
CA GLY A 27 8.90 -10.50 -3.32
C GLY A 27 10.18 -9.71 -3.04
N ALA A 28 10.94 -9.36 -4.07
CA ALA A 28 12.14 -8.53 -3.94
C ALA A 28 11.83 -7.13 -3.40
N LEU A 29 10.72 -6.52 -3.84
CA LEU A 29 10.23 -5.25 -3.28
C LEU A 29 9.94 -5.38 -1.79
N GLY A 30 9.23 -6.44 -1.38
CA GLY A 30 8.90 -6.68 0.03
C GLY A 30 10.14 -6.81 0.90
N VAL A 31 11.11 -7.62 0.47
CA VAL A 31 12.39 -7.78 1.18
C VAL A 31 13.14 -6.45 1.29
N LEU A 32 13.24 -5.70 0.19
CA LEU A 32 13.92 -4.40 0.20
C LEU A 32 13.21 -3.39 1.11
N ALA A 33 11.88 -3.33 1.04
CA ALA A 33 11.07 -2.42 1.85
C ALA A 33 11.24 -2.73 3.34
N LEU A 34 11.20 -4.02 3.73
CA LEU A 34 11.47 -4.43 5.11
C LEU A 34 12.91 -4.13 5.52
N ALA A 35 13.91 -4.42 4.68
CA ALA A 35 15.31 -4.17 5.01
C ALA A 35 15.58 -2.68 5.26
N LEU A 36 15.05 -1.80 4.40
CA LEU A 36 15.16 -0.35 4.58
C LEU A 36 14.39 0.14 5.80
N ALA A 37 13.19 -0.38 6.05
CA ALA A 37 12.41 -0.04 7.22
C ALA A 37 13.16 -0.42 8.50
N VAL A 38 13.67 -1.65 8.60
CA VAL A 38 14.48 -2.10 9.73
C VAL A 38 15.73 -1.24 9.88
N LEU A 39 16.44 -0.93 8.80
CA LEU A 39 17.63 -0.07 8.86
C LEU A 39 17.31 1.33 9.39
N MET A 40 16.23 1.95 8.92
CA MET A 40 15.85 3.32 9.32
C MET A 40 15.22 3.37 10.71
N THR A 41 14.69 2.26 11.21
CA THR A 41 13.96 2.18 12.49
C THR A 41 14.59 1.21 13.48
N TRP A 42 15.86 0.83 13.24
CA TRP A 42 16.56 -0.24 13.96
C TRP A 42 16.54 -0.13 15.49
N PRO A 43 16.57 1.08 16.13
CA PRO A 43 16.55 1.16 17.59
C PRO A 43 15.25 0.59 18.18
N ALA A 44 14.12 0.71 17.45
CA ALA A 44 12.83 0.16 17.85
C ALA A 44 12.86 -1.37 18.02
N LEU A 45 13.73 -2.05 17.26
CA LEU A 45 13.87 -3.51 17.28
C LEU A 45 15.05 -4.02 18.10
N ALA A 46 15.90 -3.14 18.63
CA ALA A 46 17.05 -3.56 19.44
C ALA A 46 16.61 -4.17 20.78
N HIS A 47 15.62 -3.56 21.44
CA HIS A 47 15.01 -4.04 22.67
C HIS A 47 13.48 -3.85 22.61
N PRO A 48 12.76 -4.58 21.75
CA PRO A 48 11.41 -4.22 21.32
C PRO A 48 10.36 -4.24 22.45
N SER A 49 10.61 -4.93 23.56
CA SER A 49 9.75 -4.91 24.75
C SER A 49 10.03 -3.77 25.72
N ARG A 50 11.05 -2.95 25.45
CA ARG A 50 11.52 -1.86 26.33
C ARG A 50 11.79 -0.55 25.58
N THR A 51 11.93 -0.60 24.26
CA THR A 51 12.13 0.59 23.44
C THR A 51 10.79 1.26 23.16
N ILE A 52 10.75 2.57 23.41
CA ILE A 52 9.63 3.45 23.06
C ILE A 52 10.20 4.52 22.12
N PRO A 53 9.83 4.52 20.83
CA PRO A 53 10.33 5.49 19.86
C PRO A 53 9.91 6.93 20.19
N GLY A 54 10.87 7.84 20.31
CA GLY A 54 10.59 9.27 20.53
C GLY A 54 10.33 9.61 21.99
N ASP A 55 9.07 9.52 22.44
CA ASP A 55 8.64 9.92 23.79
C ASP A 55 7.66 8.93 24.43
N PHE A 56 7.25 9.22 25.67
CA PHE A 56 6.35 8.37 26.47
C PHE A 56 4.85 8.70 26.29
N GLY A 57 4.48 9.63 25.42
CA GLY A 57 3.09 10.02 25.20
C GLY A 57 2.42 9.10 24.19
N ASP A 58 2.39 9.54 22.93
CA ASP A 58 1.65 8.91 21.85
C ASP A 58 2.05 7.45 21.58
N PRO A 59 3.34 7.05 21.62
CA PRO A 59 3.71 5.65 21.39
C PRO A 59 3.09 4.67 22.39
N LEU A 60 3.01 5.07 23.67
CA LEU A 60 2.36 4.26 24.70
C LEU A 60 0.85 4.22 24.52
N PHE A 61 0.26 5.34 24.10
CA PHE A 61 -1.16 5.38 23.72
C PHE A 61 -1.45 4.40 22.57
N PHE A 62 -0.68 4.41 21.49
CA PHE A 62 -0.89 3.49 20.36
C PHE A 62 -0.61 2.03 20.72
N ALA A 63 0.35 1.75 21.59
CA ALA A 63 0.58 0.40 22.11
C ALA A 63 -0.63 -0.11 22.89
N TRP A 64 -1.23 0.74 23.75
CA TRP A 64 -2.48 0.42 24.42
C TRP A 64 -3.64 0.27 23.43
N GLU A 65 -3.81 1.18 22.49
CA GLU A 65 -4.95 1.21 21.56
C GLU A 65 -5.01 -0.04 20.69
N ILE A 66 -3.88 -0.44 20.08
CA ILE A 66 -3.80 -1.67 19.28
C ILE A 66 -4.10 -2.90 20.15
N SER A 67 -3.57 -2.93 21.37
CA SER A 67 -3.81 -4.02 22.32
C SER A 67 -5.28 -4.09 22.74
N TRP A 68 -5.91 -2.94 22.96
CA TRP A 68 -7.33 -2.82 23.28
C TRP A 68 -8.19 -3.39 22.16
N TYR A 69 -7.96 -2.99 20.91
CA TYR A 69 -8.75 -3.51 19.80
C TYR A 69 -8.52 -5.00 19.54
N GLY A 70 -7.31 -5.50 19.75
CA GLY A 70 -7.05 -6.94 19.70
C GLY A 70 -7.80 -7.71 20.79
N HIS A 71 -7.88 -7.16 22.00
CA HIS A 71 -8.74 -7.70 23.07
C HIS A 71 -10.22 -7.64 22.69
N ALA A 72 -10.70 -6.49 22.24
CA ALA A 72 -12.10 -6.24 21.94
C ALA A 72 -12.64 -7.13 20.81
N LEU A 73 -11.82 -7.46 19.81
CA LEU A 73 -12.17 -8.42 18.77
C LEU A 73 -12.50 -9.82 19.31
N LEU A 74 -11.95 -10.20 20.47
CA LEU A 74 -12.14 -11.52 21.06
C LEU A 74 -13.14 -11.52 22.22
N SER A 75 -13.15 -10.47 23.05
CA SER A 75 -13.93 -10.43 24.29
C SER A 75 -15.25 -9.67 24.16
N GLN A 76 -15.36 -8.70 23.24
CA GLN A 76 -16.53 -7.80 23.16
C GLN A 76 -16.76 -7.26 21.74
N ILE A 77 -16.82 -8.14 20.74
CA ILE A 77 -16.94 -7.76 19.31
C ILE A 77 -18.18 -6.89 18.98
N GLY A 78 -19.25 -6.95 19.78
CA GLY A 78 -20.43 -6.09 19.63
C GLY A 78 -20.24 -4.65 20.14
N HIS A 79 -19.20 -4.44 20.95
CA HIS A 79 -18.89 -3.19 21.64
C HIS A 79 -17.40 -2.82 21.53
N PRO A 80 -16.80 -2.82 20.32
CA PRO A 80 -15.35 -2.68 20.17
C PRO A 80 -14.83 -1.30 20.59
N PHE A 81 -15.71 -0.29 20.59
CA PHE A 81 -15.39 1.09 20.92
C PHE A 81 -15.59 1.45 22.39
N ASP A 82 -16.12 0.54 23.21
CA ASP A 82 -16.30 0.76 24.64
C ASP A 82 -14.99 0.53 25.39
N ALA A 83 -14.02 1.42 25.14
CA ALA A 83 -12.67 1.34 25.65
C ALA A 83 -12.56 1.62 27.14
N ASN A 84 -11.53 1.07 27.80
CA ASN A 84 -11.27 1.30 29.21
C ASN A 84 -10.63 2.68 29.52
N ALA A 85 -10.74 3.62 28.60
CA ALA A 85 -10.29 5.01 28.79
C ALA A 85 -11.45 5.89 29.26
N TYR A 86 -11.14 6.94 30.03
CA TYR A 86 -12.07 8.02 30.40
C TYR A 86 -13.36 7.59 31.12
N TRP A 87 -13.29 6.59 32.01
CA TRP A 87 -14.44 6.17 32.82
C TRP A 87 -15.15 7.37 33.51
N PRO A 88 -16.50 7.46 33.48
CA PRO A 88 -17.48 6.48 32.99
C PRO A 88 -18.02 6.75 31.56
N LEU A 89 -17.29 7.48 30.71
CA LEU A 89 -17.78 7.81 29.38
C LEU A 89 -17.89 6.55 28.49
N PRO A 90 -18.97 6.39 27.70
CA PRO A 90 -19.11 5.30 26.72
C PRO A 90 -18.38 5.63 25.41
N HIS A 91 -18.13 4.61 24.58
CA HIS A 91 -17.57 4.73 23.23
C HIS A 91 -16.24 5.50 23.15
N THR A 92 -15.42 5.43 24.20
CA THR A 92 -14.18 6.23 24.30
C THR A 92 -13.12 5.80 23.29
N GLY A 93 -13.26 4.63 22.68
CA GLY A 93 -12.41 4.18 21.58
C GLY A 93 -12.59 4.99 20.28
N VAL A 94 -13.66 5.76 20.10
CA VAL A 94 -13.80 6.67 18.93
C VAL A 94 -13.37 8.11 19.22
N PHE A 95 -12.80 8.38 20.40
CA PHE A 95 -12.32 9.72 20.72
C PHE A 95 -11.01 10.05 19.98
N SER A 96 -10.36 9.03 19.40
CA SER A 96 -9.14 9.13 18.60
C SER A 96 -9.27 8.32 17.29
N ASP A 97 -8.24 8.36 16.46
CA ASP A 97 -8.10 7.52 15.28
C ASP A 97 -8.09 6.03 15.67
N THR A 98 -9.13 5.29 15.32
CA THR A 98 -9.34 3.93 15.83
C THR A 98 -8.27 2.89 15.48
N LEU A 99 -7.41 3.12 14.48
CA LEU A 99 -6.38 2.16 14.01
C LEU A 99 -6.87 0.71 13.87
N LEU A 100 -8.16 0.49 13.58
CA LEU A 100 -8.78 -0.83 13.66
C LEU A 100 -8.13 -1.84 12.69
N GLY A 101 -7.54 -1.36 11.60
CA GLY A 101 -6.74 -2.18 10.68
C GLY A 101 -5.50 -2.83 11.30
N LEU A 102 -5.02 -2.32 12.44
CA LEU A 102 -3.93 -2.89 13.22
C LEU A 102 -4.41 -3.78 14.38
N ALA A 103 -5.71 -3.88 14.64
CA ALA A 103 -6.25 -4.70 15.73
C ALA A 103 -5.72 -6.15 15.77
N PRO A 104 -5.45 -6.84 14.64
CA PRO A 104 -4.81 -8.17 14.67
C PRO A 104 -3.46 -8.19 15.39
N PHE A 105 -2.69 -7.10 15.36
CA PHE A 105 -1.43 -7.01 16.10
C PHE A 105 -1.65 -7.02 17.61
N GLY A 106 -2.82 -6.67 18.13
CA GLY A 106 -3.13 -6.69 19.56
C GLY A 106 -3.67 -8.03 20.08
N ILE A 107 -3.92 -9.02 19.22
CA ILE A 107 -4.56 -10.27 19.62
C ILE A 107 -3.67 -11.08 20.58
N GLY A 108 -4.14 -11.31 21.80
CA GLY A 108 -3.40 -12.10 22.80
C GLY A 108 -2.26 -11.33 23.48
N VAL A 109 -2.29 -9.99 23.49
CA VAL A 109 -1.40 -9.19 24.33
C VAL A 109 -1.60 -9.55 25.79
N SER A 110 -0.53 -9.96 26.48
CA SER A 110 -0.58 -10.35 27.90
C SER A 110 -0.13 -9.26 28.86
N ASP A 111 0.82 -8.42 28.45
CA ASP A 111 1.42 -7.38 29.27
C ASP A 111 1.97 -6.23 28.42
N MET A 112 2.52 -5.21 29.10
CA MET A 112 3.08 -4.02 28.45
C MET A 112 4.29 -4.35 27.55
N GLY A 113 5.10 -5.34 27.92
CA GLY A 113 6.25 -5.74 27.11
C GLY A 113 5.82 -6.33 25.77
N ASP A 114 4.78 -7.18 25.78
CA ASP A 114 4.18 -7.73 24.55
C ASP A 114 3.51 -6.62 23.71
N ALA A 115 2.77 -5.71 24.36
CA ALA A 115 2.18 -4.55 23.69
C ALA A 115 3.23 -3.71 22.94
N LEU A 116 4.37 -3.44 23.59
CA LEU A 116 5.49 -2.71 22.99
C LEU A 116 6.13 -3.47 21.82
N VAL A 117 6.27 -4.79 21.92
CA VAL A 117 6.79 -5.61 20.80
C VAL A 117 5.88 -5.47 19.58
N ARG A 118 4.57 -5.62 19.76
CA ARG A 118 3.58 -5.53 18.67
C ARG A 118 3.51 -4.14 18.07
N TYR A 119 3.56 -3.11 18.91
CA TYR A 119 3.68 -1.72 18.47
C TYR A 119 4.94 -1.50 17.63
N ASN A 120 6.12 -1.91 18.12
CA ASN A 120 7.39 -1.71 17.41
C ASN A 120 7.45 -2.50 16.08
N VAL A 121 6.84 -3.69 16.03
CA VAL A 121 6.67 -4.43 14.78
C VAL A 121 5.75 -3.68 13.82
N ALA A 122 4.59 -3.20 14.28
CA ALA A 122 3.67 -2.41 13.46
C ALA A 122 4.32 -1.12 12.93
N TYR A 123 5.11 -0.45 13.77
CA TYR A 123 5.90 0.74 13.43
C TYR A 123 6.86 0.50 12.25
N VAL A 124 7.62 -0.60 12.29
CA VAL A 124 8.55 -0.98 11.22
C VAL A 124 7.78 -1.36 9.96
N LEU A 125 6.72 -2.15 10.10
CA LEU A 125 5.89 -2.58 8.98
C LEU A 125 5.18 -1.41 8.31
N ALA A 126 4.76 -0.39 9.07
CA ALA A 126 4.19 0.84 8.52
C ALA A 126 5.19 1.56 7.59
N SER A 127 6.46 1.63 7.98
CA SER A 127 7.53 2.21 7.15
C SER A 127 7.75 1.41 5.87
N ALA A 128 7.80 0.07 5.96
CA ALA A 128 7.91 -0.80 4.78
C ALA A 128 6.69 -0.66 3.85
N PHE A 129 5.49 -0.54 4.45
CA PHE A 129 4.24 -0.40 3.72
C PHE A 129 4.14 0.94 2.99
N ASN A 130 4.57 2.04 3.62
CA ASN A 130 4.69 3.34 2.97
C ASN A 130 5.60 3.27 1.74
N PHE A 131 6.78 2.66 1.88
CA PHE A 131 7.73 2.49 0.78
C PHE A 131 7.11 1.70 -0.38
N ALA A 132 6.52 0.54 -0.07
CA ALA A 132 5.94 -0.35 -1.05
C ALA A 132 4.76 0.30 -1.79
N GLY A 133 3.85 0.97 -1.05
CA GLY A 133 2.69 1.65 -1.63
C GLY A 133 3.11 2.75 -2.61
N ALA A 134 4.05 3.61 -2.21
CA ALA A 134 4.56 4.68 -3.08
C ALA A 134 5.37 4.14 -4.28
N TYR A 135 6.18 3.10 -4.08
CA TYR A 135 6.87 2.42 -5.18
C TYR A 135 5.87 1.89 -6.22
N LEU A 136 4.82 1.20 -5.78
CA LEU A 136 3.82 0.63 -6.67
C LEU A 136 3.04 1.72 -7.42
N LEU A 137 2.70 2.81 -6.75
CA LEU A 137 2.09 3.98 -7.40
C LEU A 137 3.00 4.57 -8.46
N ALA A 138 4.28 4.82 -8.14
CA ALA A 138 5.23 5.35 -9.11
C ALA A 138 5.41 4.42 -10.32
N ARG A 139 5.45 3.09 -10.09
CA ARG A 139 5.48 2.09 -11.16
C ARG A 139 4.23 2.13 -12.01
N GLN A 140 3.06 2.31 -11.40
CA GLN A 140 1.78 2.42 -12.10
C GLN A 140 1.74 3.68 -12.99
N LEU A 141 2.27 4.81 -12.49
CA LEU A 141 2.32 6.09 -13.19
C LEU A 141 3.38 6.19 -14.30
N GLY A 142 4.25 5.19 -14.46
CA GLY A 142 5.21 5.17 -15.57
C GLY A 142 6.68 5.16 -15.17
N SER A 143 7.01 5.35 -13.89
CA SER A 143 8.39 5.40 -13.43
C SER A 143 9.11 4.08 -13.69
N GLY A 144 10.39 4.18 -14.09
CA GLY A 144 11.32 3.04 -14.07
C GLY A 144 11.56 2.53 -12.65
N ARG A 145 12.29 1.41 -12.51
CA ARG A 145 12.59 0.82 -11.19
C ARG A 145 13.29 1.82 -10.27
N ILE A 146 14.34 2.47 -10.76
CA ILE A 146 15.12 3.44 -9.96
C ILE A 146 14.26 4.62 -9.52
N GLY A 147 13.51 5.24 -10.44
CA GLY A 147 12.61 6.34 -10.10
C GLY A 147 11.54 5.92 -9.07
N ALA A 148 10.99 4.71 -9.18
CA ALA A 148 10.05 4.19 -8.20
C ALA A 148 10.70 3.90 -6.83
N LEU A 149 11.96 3.44 -6.80
CA LEU A 149 12.71 3.27 -5.55
C LEU A 149 12.92 4.60 -4.84
N VAL A 150 13.28 5.65 -5.60
CA VAL A 150 13.42 7.01 -5.08
C VAL A 150 12.08 7.53 -4.55
N ALA A 151 10.98 7.34 -5.30
CA ALA A 151 9.65 7.74 -4.85
C ALA A 151 9.22 7.00 -3.56
N GLY A 152 9.48 5.69 -3.48
CA GLY A 152 9.24 4.89 -2.28
C GLY A 152 10.02 5.41 -1.07
N ALA A 153 11.32 5.66 -1.23
CA ALA A 153 12.18 6.18 -0.17
C ALA A 153 11.75 7.59 0.27
N ALA A 154 11.48 8.48 -0.69
CA ALA A 154 11.04 9.83 -0.43
C ALA A 154 9.71 9.85 0.34
N PHE A 155 8.74 9.01 -0.03
CA PHE A 155 7.46 8.96 0.67
C PHE A 155 7.57 8.37 2.09
N ALA A 156 8.38 7.31 2.25
CA ALA A 156 8.52 6.60 3.52
C ALA A 156 9.40 7.34 4.54
N PHE A 157 10.37 8.14 4.08
CA PHE A 157 11.41 8.72 4.93
C PHE A 157 11.63 10.23 4.70
N CYS A 158 10.65 10.96 4.17
CA CYS A 158 10.76 12.41 4.07
C CYS A 158 10.87 13.06 5.47
N PRO A 159 11.54 14.22 5.60
CA PRO A 159 11.75 14.88 6.88
C PRO A 159 10.47 15.13 7.67
N TRP A 160 9.38 15.52 7.00
CA TRP A 160 8.08 15.73 7.64
C TRP A 160 7.52 14.44 8.27
N ARG A 161 7.71 13.28 7.63
CA ARG A 161 7.24 12.02 8.21
C ARG A 161 8.14 11.59 9.37
N LEU A 162 9.45 11.78 9.25
CA LEU A 162 10.39 11.51 10.33
C LEU A 162 10.11 12.38 11.56
N SER A 163 9.65 13.63 11.39
CA SER A 163 9.22 14.47 12.52
C SER A 163 7.93 13.99 13.19
N HIS A 164 7.16 13.12 12.54
CA HIS A 164 5.97 12.47 13.09
C HIS A 164 6.23 11.02 13.50
N ALA A 165 7.48 10.66 13.80
CA ALA A 165 7.84 9.31 14.23
C ALA A 165 6.94 8.79 15.37
N ILE A 166 6.55 9.63 16.33
CA ILE A 166 5.69 9.19 17.45
C ILE A 166 4.23 8.88 17.07
N HIS A 167 3.77 9.34 15.89
CA HIS A 167 2.37 9.30 15.48
C HIS A 167 2.09 8.10 14.56
N LEU A 168 1.81 6.93 15.15
CA LEU A 168 1.63 5.69 14.37
C LEU A 168 0.48 5.78 13.35
N ASN A 169 -0.60 6.49 13.68
CA ASN A 169 -1.69 6.82 12.77
C ASN A 169 -1.24 7.53 11.49
N ILE A 170 -0.27 8.43 11.58
CA ILE A 170 0.33 9.09 10.42
C ILE A 170 1.25 8.13 9.66
N LEU A 171 2.00 7.30 10.38
CA LEU A 171 2.93 6.34 9.78
C LEU A 171 2.22 5.25 8.99
N VAL A 172 0.99 4.85 9.33
CA VAL A 172 0.23 3.79 8.64
C VAL A 172 -0.51 4.35 7.42
N SER A 173 0.20 5.07 6.55
CA SER A 173 -0.40 5.77 5.40
C SER A 173 -0.17 5.10 4.04
N GLY A 174 0.56 3.98 3.99
CA GLY A 174 0.94 3.28 2.75
C GLY A 174 -0.26 2.76 1.95
N ALA A 175 -1.41 2.62 2.60
CA ALA A 175 -2.68 2.28 1.97
C ALA A 175 -3.16 3.36 1.00
N ILE A 176 -2.81 4.64 1.22
CA ILE A 176 -3.20 5.75 0.36
C ILE A 176 -2.58 5.60 -1.04
N PRO A 177 -1.24 5.58 -1.21
CA PRO A 177 -0.66 5.43 -2.54
C PRO A 177 -0.96 4.05 -3.14
N LEU A 178 -1.06 2.99 -2.32
CA LEU A 178 -1.44 1.67 -2.81
C LEU A 178 -2.86 1.67 -3.40
N SER A 179 -3.83 2.24 -2.70
CA SER A 179 -5.23 2.33 -3.17
C SER A 179 -5.31 3.10 -4.49
N ILE A 180 -4.58 4.20 -4.60
CA ILE A 180 -4.50 4.97 -5.86
C ILE A 180 -3.88 4.10 -6.97
N ALA A 181 -2.78 3.39 -6.69
CA ALA A 181 -2.13 2.53 -7.67
C ALA A 181 -3.07 1.43 -8.18
N LEU A 182 -3.83 0.81 -7.26
CA LEU A 182 -4.81 -0.23 -7.59
C LEU A 182 -6.00 0.33 -8.36
N LEU A 183 -6.49 1.52 -7.99
CA LEU A 183 -7.55 2.22 -8.70
C LEU A 183 -7.13 2.54 -10.13
N LEU A 184 -5.96 3.16 -10.34
CA LEU A 184 -5.42 3.46 -11.66
C LEU A 184 -5.24 2.19 -12.50
N ARG A 185 -4.70 1.12 -11.89
CA ARG A 185 -4.56 -0.18 -12.54
C ARG A 185 -5.89 -0.78 -12.95
N GLY A 186 -6.90 -0.74 -12.09
CA GLY A 186 -8.24 -1.23 -12.35
C GLY A 186 -8.94 -0.47 -13.49
N ASN A 187 -8.64 0.81 -13.63
CA ASN A 187 -9.14 1.67 -14.72
C ASN A 187 -8.27 1.63 -15.99
N GLY A 188 -7.25 0.77 -16.05
CA GLY A 188 -6.38 0.64 -17.22
C GLY A 188 -5.40 1.80 -17.43
N ILE A 189 -5.25 2.70 -16.45
CA ILE A 189 -4.36 3.87 -16.51
C ILE A 189 -2.96 3.45 -16.07
N GLY A 190 -2.00 3.32 -16.99
CA GLY A 190 -0.58 3.02 -16.68
C GLY A 190 0.32 2.72 -17.90
N ARG A 191 1.49 2.11 -17.68
CA ARG A 191 2.53 1.83 -18.72
C ARG A 191 2.09 0.94 -19.89
N ARG A 192 0.93 0.30 -19.79
CA ARG A 192 0.37 -0.53 -20.87
C ARG A 192 -0.97 0.08 -21.21
N GLY A 193 -1.14 0.46 -22.47
CA GLY A 193 -2.40 0.97 -22.95
C GLY A 193 -3.57 0.04 -22.59
N VAL A 194 -4.78 0.59 -22.58
CA VAL A 194 -6.00 -0.17 -22.32
C VAL A 194 -6.15 -1.23 -23.41
N PRO A 195 -6.02 -2.54 -23.11
CA PRO A 195 -6.23 -3.58 -24.11
C PRO A 195 -7.71 -3.56 -24.52
N ARG A 196 -7.99 -3.47 -25.83
CA ARG A 196 -9.35 -3.39 -26.38
C ARG A 196 -10.23 -4.54 -25.88
N GLU A 197 -9.68 -5.75 -25.81
CA GLU A 197 -10.37 -6.94 -25.31
C GLU A 197 -10.82 -6.86 -23.85
N ARG A 198 -10.11 -6.10 -22.99
CA ARG A 198 -10.47 -5.96 -21.56
C ARG A 198 -11.48 -4.85 -21.31
N ALA A 199 -11.56 -3.89 -22.23
CA ALA A 199 -12.54 -2.82 -22.14
C ALA A 199 -13.92 -3.29 -22.61
N ALA A 200 -13.99 -4.24 -23.55
CA ALA A 200 -15.23 -4.83 -24.04
C ALA A 200 -16.09 -5.38 -22.89
N GLY A 201 -17.35 -4.95 -22.81
CA GLY A 201 -18.31 -5.35 -21.76
C GLY A 201 -18.15 -4.63 -20.42
N THR A 202 -17.19 -3.70 -20.28
CA THR A 202 -17.04 -2.86 -19.08
C THR A 202 -17.62 -1.46 -19.32
N ALA A 203 -17.80 -0.68 -18.24
CA ALA A 203 -18.16 0.74 -18.35
C ALA A 203 -17.15 1.58 -19.17
N PHE A 204 -15.95 1.05 -19.40
CA PHE A 204 -14.86 1.69 -20.16
C PHE A 204 -14.73 1.21 -21.60
N GLN A 205 -15.65 0.37 -22.10
CA GLN A 205 -15.65 -0.07 -23.51
C GLN A 205 -15.54 1.12 -24.48
N ASN A 206 -16.33 2.16 -24.21
CA ASN A 206 -16.37 3.37 -25.03
C ASN A 206 -15.14 4.28 -24.81
N ALA A 207 -14.39 4.12 -23.71
CA ALA A 207 -13.23 4.95 -23.42
C ALA A 207 -12.07 4.69 -24.40
N VAL A 208 -12.00 3.48 -24.95
CA VAL A 208 -10.94 3.09 -25.91
C VAL A 208 -11.18 3.69 -27.31
N GLU A 209 -12.44 4.02 -27.60
CA GLU A 209 -12.93 4.56 -28.89
C GLU A 209 -13.21 6.06 -28.84
N ARG A 210 -13.32 6.66 -27.65
CA ARG A 210 -13.57 8.10 -27.49
C ARG A 210 -12.40 8.93 -28.01
N SER A 211 -12.74 9.98 -28.76
CA SER A 211 -11.79 11.03 -29.12
C SER A 211 -11.28 11.72 -27.85
N VAL A 212 -10.00 12.10 -27.88
CA VAL A 212 -9.33 12.93 -26.86
C VAL A 212 -9.10 14.36 -27.34
N ASP A 213 -9.73 14.75 -28.45
CA ASP A 213 -9.62 16.11 -28.99
C ASP A 213 -10.07 17.14 -27.95
N GLY A 214 -9.20 18.12 -27.67
CA GLY A 214 -9.45 19.16 -26.65
C GLY A 214 -9.13 18.73 -25.22
N LEU A 215 -8.73 17.48 -24.97
CA LEU A 215 -8.10 17.06 -23.73
C LEU A 215 -6.57 17.23 -23.89
N GLU A 216 -5.85 17.67 -22.85
CA GLU A 216 -4.38 17.70 -22.82
C GLU A 216 -3.79 16.28 -22.71
N VAL A 217 -4.29 15.35 -23.53
CA VAL A 217 -4.01 13.93 -23.50
C VAL A 217 -3.74 13.44 -24.92
N GLU A 218 -2.55 12.93 -25.16
CA GLU A 218 -2.14 12.27 -26.38
C GLU A 218 -2.57 10.79 -26.37
N ARG A 219 -3.33 10.38 -27.39
CA ARG A 219 -3.75 9.00 -27.60
C ARG A 219 -2.83 8.31 -28.61
N ARG A 220 -2.26 7.17 -28.22
CA ARG A 220 -1.36 6.35 -29.04
C ARG A 220 -1.93 4.93 -29.20
N ASP A 221 -2.42 4.59 -30.38
CA ASP A 221 -2.83 3.22 -30.70
C ASP A 221 -1.59 2.31 -30.79
N MET A 222 -1.60 1.23 -30.00
CA MET A 222 -0.59 0.18 -29.98
C MET A 222 -1.28 -1.16 -30.28
N GLY A 223 -1.73 -1.34 -31.53
CA GLY A 223 -2.39 -2.55 -32.03
C GLY A 223 -3.64 -2.90 -31.20
N ASP A 224 -3.49 -3.87 -30.31
CA ASP A 224 -4.57 -4.38 -29.45
C ASP A 224 -4.84 -3.50 -28.22
N SER A 225 -4.10 -2.39 -28.05
CA SER A 225 -4.21 -1.51 -26.88
C SER A 225 -4.11 -0.04 -27.23
N VAL A 226 -4.66 0.82 -26.38
CA VAL A 226 -4.61 2.28 -26.55
C VAL A 226 -3.93 2.91 -25.35
N LEU A 227 -2.81 3.60 -25.58
CA LEU A 227 -2.08 4.32 -24.54
C LEU A 227 -2.53 5.78 -24.52
N PHE A 228 -2.90 6.29 -23.36
CA PHE A 228 -3.20 7.70 -23.14
C PHE A 228 -2.04 8.33 -22.35
N ILE A 229 -1.48 9.43 -22.86
CA ILE A 229 -0.32 10.14 -22.29
C ILE A 229 -0.77 11.57 -22.00
N LEU A 230 -0.71 12.03 -20.76
CA LEU A 230 -0.92 13.46 -20.46
C LEU A 230 0.22 14.28 -21.08
N ARG A 231 -0.13 15.39 -21.75
CA ARG A 231 0.83 16.36 -22.28
C ARG A 231 1.34 17.30 -21.20
#